data_AF-A0A895XSQ0-F1
#
_entry.id   AF-A0A895XSQ0-F1
#
_cell.length_a   1.000
_cell.length_b   1.000
_cell.length_c   1.000
_cell.angle_alpha   90.00
_cell.angle_beta   90.00
_cell.angle_gamma   90.00
#
_symmetry.space_group_name_H-M   'P 1'
#
loop_
_entity.id
_entity.type
_entity.pdbx_description
1 polymer ?
#
loop_
_entity_poly.entity_id
_entity_poly.type
_entity_poly.pdbx_seq_one_letter_code
_entity_poly.pdbx_strand_id
1 'polypeptide(L)'
;MAAPEYHFESSSTVTAEEAIHYFAGVFGAEIGKQGDHPMCYRKDFYAVAVIEPAEELPDSAELLGTDQVLSISFYPRKELSHEQDCAAIAEIFAAATGFVAKEKARGLIHRDFEYLLMHNLNGNVVFDSQILEPGYYNDFGDMDQLATSYTVEKLDQVYFSDED
;
A
#
# COMPACT_ATOMS: atom_id res chain seq x y z
N MET A 1 -21.63 7.74 -0.80
CA MET A 1 -20.63 6.79 -0.29
C MET A 1 -19.31 7.54 -0.28
N ALA A 2 -18.51 7.42 0.77
CA ALA A 2 -17.14 7.92 0.72
C ALA A 2 -16.39 7.11 -0.34
N ALA A 3 -15.51 7.77 -1.09
CA ALA A 3 -14.68 7.07 -2.05
C ALA A 3 -13.59 6.29 -1.29
N PRO A 4 -13.22 5.09 -1.74
CA PRO A 4 -12.30 4.23 -1.01
C PRO A 4 -10.95 4.93 -0.79
N GLU A 5 -10.48 4.89 0.45
CA GLU A 5 -9.15 5.33 0.84
C GLU A 5 -8.21 4.11 0.74
N TYR A 6 -7.09 4.27 0.04
CA TYR A 6 -6.08 3.23 -0.06
C TYR A 6 -4.86 3.65 0.72
N HIS A 7 -4.30 2.73 1.50
CA HIS A 7 -3.11 3.00 2.29
C HIS A 7 -2.01 2.02 1.88
N PHE A 8 -0.81 2.56 1.67
CA PHE A 8 0.41 1.76 1.55
C PHE A 8 1.34 2.11 2.71
N GLU A 9 1.76 1.11 3.44
CA GLU A 9 2.62 1.26 4.60
C GLU A 9 3.92 0.46 4.42
N SER A 10 5.03 0.93 4.99
CA SER A 10 6.32 0.27 4.82
C SER A 10 7.27 0.48 5.98
N SER A 11 8.10 -0.54 6.26
CA SER A 11 9.21 -0.52 7.22
C SER A 11 10.43 0.29 6.74
N SER A 12 10.24 1.23 5.82
CA SER A 12 11.34 1.78 5.02
C SER A 12 12.21 2.76 5.82
N THR A 13 13.48 2.87 5.45
CA THR A 13 14.44 3.82 6.04
C THR A 13 14.44 5.18 5.35
N VAL A 14 13.54 5.41 4.40
CA VAL A 14 13.46 6.67 3.64
C VAL A 14 12.54 7.67 4.33
N THR A 15 12.72 8.95 4.00
CA THR A 15 11.84 10.02 4.48
C THR A 15 10.50 10.04 3.73
N ALA A 16 9.48 10.65 4.33
CA ALA A 16 8.19 10.87 3.67
C ALA A 16 8.33 11.68 2.36
N GLU A 17 9.29 12.61 2.31
CA GLU A 17 9.57 13.40 1.11
C GLU A 17 10.16 12.52 0.00
N GLU A 18 11.17 11.71 0.29
CA GLU A 18 11.74 10.77 -0.68
C GLU A 18 10.71 9.76 -1.21
N ALA A 19 9.82 9.27 -0.33
CA ALA A 19 8.72 8.41 -0.72
C ALA A 19 7.79 9.12 -1.71
N ILE A 20 7.32 10.33 -1.39
CA ILE A 20 6.46 11.11 -2.30
C ILE A 20 7.14 11.44 -3.62
N HIS A 21 8.44 11.72 -3.62
CA HIS A 21 9.22 11.90 -4.85
C HIS A 21 9.23 10.64 -5.71
N TYR A 22 9.35 9.45 -5.11
CA TYR A 22 9.25 8.18 -5.83
C TYR A 22 7.86 8.01 -6.46
N PHE A 23 6.80 8.13 -5.67
CA PHE A 23 5.43 7.95 -6.16
C PHE A 23 5.05 9.01 -7.20
N ALA A 24 5.48 10.26 -7.02
CA ALA A 24 5.30 11.31 -8.02
C ALA A 24 5.94 10.94 -9.36
N GLY A 25 7.16 10.39 -9.33
CA GLY A 25 7.86 9.93 -10.52
C GLY A 25 7.15 8.77 -11.22
N VAL A 26 6.64 7.79 -10.46
CA VAL A 26 5.91 6.63 -10.99
C VAL A 26 4.59 7.05 -11.65
N PHE A 27 3.81 7.91 -10.99
CA PHE A 27 2.49 8.32 -11.48
C PHE A 27 2.51 9.49 -12.46
N GLY A 28 3.69 10.10 -12.71
CA GLY A 28 3.79 11.35 -13.45
C GLY A 28 3.02 12.50 -12.79
N ALA A 29 3.01 12.53 -11.45
CA ALA A 29 2.26 13.47 -10.64
C ALA A 29 3.11 14.70 -10.26
N GLU A 30 2.43 15.80 -9.95
CA GLU A 30 3.07 17.00 -9.41
C GLU A 30 3.31 16.83 -7.90
N ILE A 31 4.33 17.51 -7.37
CA ILE A 31 4.67 17.49 -5.94
C ILE A 31 4.09 18.75 -5.26
N GLY A 32 3.59 18.57 -4.05
CA GLY A 32 3.06 19.64 -3.21
C GLY A 32 3.13 19.27 -1.73
N LYS A 33 2.27 19.92 -0.94
CA LYS A 33 2.11 19.65 0.49
C LYS A 33 0.64 19.72 0.89
N GLN A 34 0.26 18.93 1.89
CA GLN A 34 -1.03 19.02 2.58
C GLN A 34 -0.77 19.27 4.07
N GLY A 35 -1.02 20.50 4.52
CA GLY A 35 -0.47 20.97 5.79
C GLY A 35 1.07 20.91 5.73
N ASP A 36 1.68 20.24 6.71
CA ASP A 36 3.13 20.03 6.76
C ASP A 36 3.59 18.73 6.08
N HIS A 37 2.67 17.90 5.60
CA HIS A 37 3.00 16.59 5.01
C HIS A 37 3.31 16.71 3.51
N PRO A 38 4.35 16.01 3.01
CA PRO A 38 4.62 15.94 1.58
C PRO A 38 3.49 15.21 0.86
N MET A 39 3.16 15.68 -0.34
CA MET A 39 2.07 15.15 -1.15
C MET A 39 2.47 15.10 -2.63
N CYS A 40 1.97 14.12 -3.37
CA CYS A 40 1.92 14.19 -4.83
C CYS A 40 0.47 14.17 -5.33
N TYR A 41 0.20 14.76 -6.48
CA TYR A 41 -1.17 14.85 -6.99
C TYR A 41 -1.22 14.90 -8.51
N ARG A 42 -2.32 14.38 -9.04
CA ARG A 42 -2.74 14.53 -10.43
C ARG A 42 -4.23 14.86 -10.46
N LYS A 43 -4.84 14.82 -11.65
CA LYS A 43 -6.22 15.28 -11.85
C LYS A 43 -7.25 14.46 -11.08
N ASP A 44 -6.99 13.17 -10.91
CA ASP A 44 -7.90 12.14 -10.41
C ASP A 44 -7.65 11.75 -8.95
N PHE A 45 -6.42 11.85 -8.45
CA PHE A 45 -6.11 11.57 -7.05
C PHE A 45 -4.98 12.47 -6.51
N TYR A 46 -4.79 12.42 -5.18
CA TYR A 46 -3.58 12.87 -4.50
C TYR A 46 -3.14 11.82 -3.48
N ALA A 47 -1.85 11.78 -3.18
CA ALA A 47 -1.26 10.88 -2.20
C ALA A 47 -0.44 11.69 -1.19
N VAL A 48 -0.57 11.38 0.09
CA VAL A 48 0.12 12.05 1.19
C VAL A 48 0.99 11.03 1.92
N ALA A 49 2.21 11.40 2.30
CA ALA A 49 3.06 10.53 3.11
C ALA A 49 3.29 11.10 4.51
N VAL A 50 3.24 10.20 5.49
CA VAL A 50 3.48 10.49 6.91
C VAL A 50 4.38 9.39 7.47
N ILE A 51 5.24 9.73 8.43
CA ILE A 51 5.94 8.75 9.25
C ILE A 51 5.31 8.79 10.63
N GLU A 52 4.78 7.66 11.06
CA GLU A 52 4.06 7.52 12.32
C GLU A 52 4.81 6.54 13.22
N PRO A 53 4.91 6.80 14.54
CA PRO A 53 5.49 5.84 15.47
C PRO A 53 4.56 4.62 15.63
N ALA A 54 5.13 3.49 16.04
CA ALA A 54 4.37 2.25 16.28
C ALA A 54 3.21 2.40 17.27
N GLU A 55 3.25 3.39 18.16
CA GLU A 55 2.16 3.68 19.11
C GLU A 55 0.87 4.16 18.41
N GLU A 56 0.99 4.80 17.26
CA GLU A 56 -0.17 5.30 16.48
C GLU A 56 -0.70 4.24 15.51
N LEU A 57 0.18 3.35 15.01
CA LEU A 57 -0.15 2.25 14.09
C LEU A 57 0.43 0.91 14.57
N PRO A 58 -0.06 0.36 15.69
CA PRO A 58 0.54 -0.82 16.33
C PRO A 58 0.46 -2.07 15.46
N ASP A 59 -0.68 -2.35 14.83
CA ASP A 59 -0.88 -3.55 14.02
C ASP A 59 0.04 -3.55 12.79
N SER A 60 0.11 -2.42 12.09
CA SER A 60 1.00 -2.22 10.96
C SER A 60 2.47 -2.33 11.36
N ALA A 61 2.86 -1.70 12.48
CA ALA A 61 4.22 -1.74 12.98
C ALA A 61 4.66 -3.17 13.35
N GLU A 62 3.75 -3.96 13.94
CA GLU A 62 4.00 -5.37 14.25
C GLU A 62 4.17 -6.21 12.99
N LEU A 63 3.23 -6.13 12.04
CA LEU A 63 3.31 -6.89 10.78
C LEU A 63 4.57 -6.55 9.98
N LEU A 64 4.96 -5.27 9.99
CA LEU A 64 6.16 -4.78 9.34
C LEU A 64 7.44 -5.03 10.17
N GLY A 65 7.32 -5.35 11.46
CA GLY A 65 8.43 -5.57 12.39
C GLY A 65 9.29 -4.33 12.60
N THR A 66 8.67 -3.16 12.78
CA THR A 66 9.32 -1.84 12.82
C THR A 66 8.82 -1.00 14.00
N ASP A 67 9.58 0.00 14.45
CA ASP A 67 9.16 0.98 15.47
C ASP A 67 8.55 2.25 14.87
N GLN A 68 8.68 2.44 13.55
CA GLN A 68 8.07 3.52 12.78
C GLN A 68 7.54 3.00 11.45
N VAL A 69 6.39 3.52 11.04
CA VAL A 69 5.70 3.15 9.81
C VAL A 69 5.67 4.35 8.88
N LEU A 70 6.19 4.20 7.66
CA LEU A 70 5.93 5.13 6.58
C LEU A 70 4.55 4.79 6.01
N SER A 71 3.57 5.68 6.19
CA SER A 71 2.22 5.56 5.66
C SER A 71 2.03 6.48 4.45
N ILE A 72 1.41 5.96 3.40
CA ILE A 72 1.09 6.67 2.17
C ILE A 72 -0.39 6.47 1.86
N SER A 73 -1.17 7.53 2.05
CA SER A 73 -2.62 7.50 1.87
C SER A 73 -2.99 8.10 0.51
N PHE A 74 -3.76 7.37 -0.28
CA PHE A 74 -4.23 7.77 -1.60
C PHE A 74 -5.71 8.15 -1.55
N TYR A 75 -6.00 9.36 -2.02
CA TYR A 75 -7.32 9.96 -1.95
C TYR A 75 -7.81 10.38 -3.34
N PRO A 76 -8.99 9.91 -3.78
CA PRO A 76 -9.57 10.35 -5.04
C PRO A 76 -10.04 11.80 -4.94
N ARG A 77 -9.84 12.57 -6.03
CA ARG A 77 -10.26 13.98 -6.16
C ARG A 77 -11.65 14.16 -6.75
N LYS A 78 -12.24 13.07 -7.23
CA LYS A 78 -13.59 12.99 -7.82
C LYS A 78 -14.13 11.58 -7.58
N GLU A 79 -15.44 11.43 -7.70
CA GLU A 79 -16.04 10.09 -7.76
C GLU A 79 -15.48 9.33 -8.98
N LEU A 80 -15.02 8.11 -8.73
CA LEU A 80 -14.54 7.19 -9.74
C LEU A 80 -15.66 6.20 -10.09
N SER A 81 -15.76 5.80 -11.36
CA SER A 81 -16.52 4.59 -11.71
C SER A 81 -15.81 3.36 -11.15
N HIS A 82 -16.51 2.23 -11.01
CA HIS A 82 -15.91 0.97 -10.57
C HIS A 82 -14.69 0.58 -11.43
N GLU A 83 -14.77 0.70 -12.75
CA GLU A 83 -13.63 0.44 -13.65
C GLU A 83 -12.43 1.37 -13.39
N GLN A 84 -12.68 2.65 -13.08
CA GLN A 84 -11.62 3.62 -12.76
C GLN A 84 -10.99 3.31 -11.40
N ASP A 85 -11.79 2.84 -10.45
CA ASP A 85 -11.36 2.42 -9.13
C ASP A 85 -10.44 1.20 -9.23
N CYS A 86 -10.86 0.14 -9.93
CA CYS A 86 -10.02 -1.04 -10.19
C CYS A 86 -8.69 -0.67 -10.88
N ALA A 87 -8.73 0.23 -11.86
CA ALA A 87 -7.51 0.69 -12.54
C ALA A 87 -6.56 1.46 -11.60
N ALA A 88 -7.11 2.30 -10.72
CA ALA A 88 -6.32 3.04 -9.73
C ALA A 88 -5.69 2.09 -8.70
N ILE A 89 -6.44 1.08 -8.23
CA ILE A 89 -5.90 0.03 -7.35
C ILE A 89 -4.71 -0.66 -8.01
N ALA A 90 -4.85 -1.11 -9.25
CA ALA A 90 -3.77 -1.79 -9.97
C ALA A 90 -2.52 -0.89 -10.12
N GLU A 91 -2.70 0.40 -10.38
CA GLU A 91 -1.61 1.39 -10.47
C GLU A 91 -0.90 1.57 -9.11
N ILE A 92 -1.66 1.69 -8.02
CA ILE A 92 -1.15 1.81 -6.64
C ILE A 92 -0.37 0.55 -6.25
N PHE A 93 -0.92 -0.63 -6.50
CA PHE A 93 -0.26 -1.91 -6.22
C PHE A 93 1.06 -2.04 -6.97
N ALA A 94 1.10 -1.70 -8.25
CA ALA A 94 2.32 -1.73 -9.04
C ALA A 94 3.38 -0.76 -8.49
N ALA A 95 2.98 0.45 -8.11
CA ALA A 95 3.86 1.44 -7.51
C ALA A 95 4.39 1.01 -6.14
N ALA A 96 3.53 0.53 -5.25
CA ALA A 96 3.87 0.02 -3.94
C ALA A 96 4.84 -1.18 -4.02
N THR A 97 4.56 -2.11 -4.93
CA THR A 97 5.45 -3.25 -5.21
C THR A 97 6.82 -2.79 -5.69
N GLY A 98 6.86 -1.84 -6.62
CA GLY A 98 8.11 -1.25 -7.10
C GLY A 98 8.89 -0.55 -5.99
N PHE A 99 8.21 0.09 -5.04
CA PHE A 99 8.83 0.73 -3.88
C PHE A 99 9.44 -0.31 -2.95
N VAL A 100 8.67 -1.34 -2.57
CA VAL A 100 9.14 -2.48 -1.77
C VAL A 100 10.33 -3.18 -2.41
N ALA A 101 10.30 -3.36 -3.74
CA ALA A 101 11.40 -3.93 -4.51
C ALA A 101 12.68 -3.06 -4.41
N LYS A 102 12.53 -1.75 -4.64
CA LYS A 102 13.63 -0.77 -4.64
C LYS A 102 14.28 -0.63 -3.26
N GLU A 103 13.47 -0.47 -2.22
CA GLU A 103 13.93 -0.18 -0.86
C GLU A 103 14.26 -1.43 -0.05
N LYS A 104 14.01 -2.63 -0.61
CA LYS A 104 14.17 -3.92 0.10
C LYS A 104 13.41 -3.95 1.43
N ALA A 105 12.26 -3.30 1.46
CA ALA A 105 11.44 -3.15 2.64
C ALA A 105 10.41 -4.28 2.77
N ARG A 106 9.68 -4.28 3.88
CA ARG A 106 8.34 -4.86 3.96
C ARG A 106 7.32 -3.79 3.60
N GLY A 107 6.22 -4.22 3.01
CA GLY A 107 5.12 -3.35 2.62
C GLY A 107 3.79 -3.96 3.03
N LEU A 108 2.82 -3.11 3.28
CA LEU A 108 1.45 -3.48 3.61
C LEU A 108 0.53 -2.63 2.76
N ILE A 109 -0.44 -3.23 2.08
CA ILE A 109 -1.57 -2.48 1.52
C ILE A 109 -2.73 -2.67 2.47
N HIS A 110 -3.33 -1.58 2.91
CA HIS A 110 -4.50 -1.59 3.77
C HIS A 110 -5.69 -0.97 3.02
N ARG A 111 -6.80 -1.70 3.02
CA ARG A 111 -8.07 -1.29 2.40
C ARG A 111 -9.22 -1.90 3.18
N ASP A 112 -10.20 -1.09 3.58
CA ASP A 112 -11.48 -1.56 4.16
C ASP A 112 -11.29 -2.59 5.32
N PHE A 113 -10.32 -2.34 6.23
CA PHE A 113 -9.93 -3.21 7.35
C PHE A 113 -9.21 -4.51 6.99
N GLU A 114 -8.90 -4.71 5.71
CA GLU A 114 -8.08 -5.83 5.26
C GLU A 114 -6.64 -5.38 5.05
N TYR A 115 -5.71 -6.29 5.31
CA TYR A 115 -4.28 -6.08 5.15
C TYR A 115 -3.70 -7.09 4.18
N LEU A 116 -3.00 -6.59 3.17
CA LEU A 116 -2.23 -7.41 2.25
C LEU A 116 -0.74 -7.17 2.45
N LEU A 117 -0.04 -8.17 2.98
CA LEU A 117 1.39 -8.12 3.21
C LEU A 117 2.18 -8.35 1.91
N MET A 118 3.22 -7.55 1.73
CA MET A 118 4.25 -7.68 0.70
C MET A 118 5.63 -7.75 1.36
N HIS A 119 6.47 -8.68 0.93
CA HIS A 119 7.81 -8.82 1.47
C HIS A 119 8.84 -8.94 0.35
N ASN A 120 9.88 -8.11 0.38
CA ASN A 120 11.05 -8.31 -0.47
C ASN A 120 11.94 -9.43 0.09
N LEU A 121 11.87 -10.61 -0.52
CA LEU A 121 12.72 -11.75 -0.22
C LEU A 121 13.80 -11.87 -1.28
N ASN A 122 15.03 -11.46 -0.93
CA ASN A 122 16.22 -11.57 -1.80
C ASN A 122 16.05 -10.92 -3.18
N GLY A 123 15.34 -9.79 -3.26
CA GLY A 123 15.10 -9.07 -4.52
C GLY A 123 13.82 -9.45 -5.25
N ASN A 124 13.05 -10.40 -4.72
CA ASN A 124 11.73 -10.76 -5.24
C ASN A 124 10.65 -10.29 -4.27
N VAL A 125 9.66 -9.54 -4.77
CA VAL A 125 8.50 -9.21 -3.95
C VAL A 125 7.55 -10.39 -3.94
N VAL A 126 7.25 -10.89 -2.75
CA VAL A 126 6.31 -11.97 -2.48
C VAL A 126 5.09 -11.38 -1.79
N PHE A 127 3.91 -11.73 -2.29
CA PHE A 127 2.62 -11.38 -1.69
C PHE A 127 2.11 -12.51 -0.81
N ASP A 128 1.38 -12.15 0.25
CA ASP A 128 0.65 -13.14 1.02
C ASP A 128 -0.43 -13.85 0.20
N SER A 129 -0.57 -15.16 0.41
CA SER A 129 -1.54 -16.02 -0.26
C SER A 129 -3.00 -15.64 -0.07
N GLN A 130 -3.34 -14.90 0.99
CA GLN A 130 -4.71 -14.41 1.22
C GLN A 130 -5.24 -13.52 0.12
N ILE A 131 -4.36 -12.92 -0.70
CA ILE A 131 -4.78 -12.18 -1.90
C ILE A 131 -5.62 -13.01 -2.87
N LEU A 132 -5.54 -14.35 -2.79
CA LEU A 132 -6.28 -15.28 -3.67
C LEU A 132 -7.56 -15.83 -3.03
N GLU A 133 -7.81 -15.53 -1.75
CA GLU A 133 -8.98 -16.05 -1.05
C GLU A 133 -10.26 -15.31 -1.50
N PRO A 134 -11.30 -16.01 -1.95
CA PRO A 134 -12.59 -15.39 -2.26
C PRO A 134 -13.19 -14.75 -1.00
N GLY A 135 -13.72 -13.53 -1.08
CA GLY A 135 -14.26 -12.79 0.06
C GLY A 135 -13.33 -11.72 0.65
N TYR A 136 -12.05 -11.71 0.25
CA TYR A 136 -11.04 -10.72 0.66
C TYR A 136 -10.78 -9.74 -0.51
N TYR A 137 -9.52 -9.59 -0.93
CA TYR A 137 -9.10 -8.67 -1.98
C TYR A 137 -9.50 -9.06 -3.41
N ASN A 138 -9.91 -10.31 -3.66
CA ASN A 138 -10.15 -10.82 -5.02
C ASN A 138 -11.63 -11.11 -5.32
N ASP A 139 -12.53 -10.33 -4.74
CA ASP A 139 -13.98 -10.54 -4.85
C ASP A 139 -14.52 -10.53 -6.29
N PHE A 140 -13.75 -10.01 -7.25
CA PHE A 140 -14.13 -9.97 -8.66
C PHE A 140 -13.03 -10.46 -9.62
N GLY A 141 -12.00 -11.16 -9.13
CA GLY A 141 -10.85 -11.54 -9.96
C GLY A 141 -9.92 -10.36 -10.28
N ASP A 142 -10.09 -9.24 -9.59
CA ASP A 142 -9.33 -8.00 -9.77
C ASP A 142 -7.86 -8.16 -9.36
N MET A 143 -7.54 -9.12 -8.49
CA MET A 143 -6.19 -9.44 -8.09
C MET A 143 -5.57 -10.62 -8.88
N ASP A 144 -6.32 -11.29 -9.76
CA ASP A 144 -5.83 -12.41 -10.57
C ASP A 144 -4.62 -12.01 -11.43
N GLN A 145 -4.62 -10.77 -11.93
CA GLN A 145 -3.49 -10.26 -12.70
C GLN A 145 -2.23 -10.07 -11.85
N LEU A 146 -2.38 -9.72 -10.57
CA LEU A 146 -1.27 -9.61 -9.64
C LEU A 146 -0.73 -11.00 -9.29
N ALA A 147 -1.63 -11.96 -9.05
CA ALA A 147 -1.30 -13.35 -8.77
C ALA A 147 -0.50 -14.04 -9.89
N THR A 148 -0.74 -13.64 -11.15
CA THR A 148 -0.01 -14.15 -12.31
C THR A 148 1.30 -13.42 -12.58
N SER A 149 1.47 -12.20 -12.05
CA SER A 149 2.65 -11.35 -12.29
C SER A 149 3.69 -11.45 -11.17
N TYR A 150 3.28 -11.87 -9.97
CA TYR A 150 4.13 -11.90 -8.78
C TYR A 150 4.13 -13.27 -8.10
N THR A 151 5.13 -13.49 -7.25
CA THR A 151 5.18 -14.70 -6.42
C THR A 151 4.19 -14.55 -5.27
N VAL A 152 3.33 -15.55 -5.09
CA VAL A 152 2.34 -15.59 -4.02
C VAL A 152 2.62 -16.82 -3.16
N GLU A 153 2.89 -16.60 -1.89
CA GLU A 153 3.19 -17.64 -0.91
C GLU A 153 2.55 -17.29 0.44
N LYS A 154 2.34 -18.28 1.30
CA LYS A 154 1.92 -17.98 2.67
C LYS A 154 3.08 -17.27 3.37
N LEU A 155 2.89 -16.01 3.74
CA LEU A 155 3.84 -15.30 4.58
C LEU A 155 3.48 -15.60 6.04
N ASP A 156 4.48 -15.70 6.91
CA ASP A 156 4.25 -15.72 8.36
C ASP A 156 3.73 -14.34 8.77
N GLN A 157 2.43 -14.13 8.55
CA GLN A 157 1.68 -13.06 9.17
C GLN A 157 1.53 -13.47 10.64
N VAL A 158 2.06 -12.65 11.55
CA VAL A 158 1.78 -12.82 12.97
C VAL A 158 0.31 -12.46 13.14
N TYR A 159 -0.56 -13.45 12.98
CA TYR A 159 -1.96 -13.35 13.33
C TYR A 159 -2.07 -13.48 14.84
N PHE A 160 -2.40 -12.39 15.53
CA PHE A 160 -3.13 -12.56 16.77
C PHE A 160 -4.54 -13.00 16.42
N SER A 161 -4.92 -14.16 16.94
CA SER A 161 -6.31 -14.56 17.03
C SER A 161 -7.05 -13.49 17.84
N ASP A 162 -8.08 -12.88 17.26
CA ASP A 162 -9.16 -12.30 18.05
C ASP A 162 -9.92 -13.47 18.72
N GLU A 163 -9.38 -13.96 19.83
CA GLU A 163 -10.18 -14.54 20.90
C GLU A 163 -10.35 -13.46 21.97
N ASP A 164 -11.49 -12.77 21.95
CA ASP A 164 -12.41 -12.64 23.09
C ASP A 164 -13.78 -12.05 22.68
#